data_AF-A0A372BXX1-F1
#
_entry.id   AF-A0A372BXX1-F1
#
_cell.length_a   1.000
_cell.length_b   1.000
_cell.length_c   1.000
_cell.angle_alpha   90.00
_cell.angle_beta   90.00
_cell.angle_gamma   90.00
#
_symmetry.space_group_name_H-M   'P 1'
#
loop_
_entity.id
_entity.type
_entity.pdbx_description
1 polymer ?
#
loop_
_entity_poly.entity_id
_entity_poly.type
_entity_poly.pdbx_seq_one_letter_code
_entity_poly.pdbx_strand_id
1 'polypeptide(L)' 'MATEPLHRLRSEVLALSEADRAELAHELLQSLDAPRDNDVEDAWDREIMLRINEIEEGQAELIDRAEFRRRLQAKIESA' A
#
# COMPACT_ATOMS: atom_id res chain seq x y z
N MET A 1 23.78 -10.73 -5.87
CA MET A 1 24.63 -11.09 -4.71
C MET A 1 24.62 -9.90 -3.75
N ALA A 2 24.24 -10.10 -2.49
CA ALA A 2 24.33 -9.03 -1.49
C ALA A 2 25.80 -8.61 -1.35
N THR A 3 26.07 -7.31 -1.40
CA THR A 3 27.43 -6.79 -1.29
C THR A 3 27.91 -6.91 0.17
N GLU A 4 29.22 -7.03 0.38
CA GLU A 4 29.82 -7.04 1.73
C GLU A 4 29.32 -5.87 2.62
N PRO A 5 29.17 -4.63 2.12
CA PRO A 5 28.53 -3.55 2.86
C PRO A 5 27.08 -3.83 3.29
N LEU A 6 26.27 -4.46 2.44
CA LEU A 6 24.87 -4.77 2.76
C LEU A 6 24.77 -5.80 3.90
N HIS A 7 25.70 -6.76 3.93
CA HIS A 7 25.74 -7.77 4.97
C HIS A 7 26.08 -7.17 6.34
N ARG A 8 27.06 -6.27 6.39
CA ARG A 8 27.44 -5.53 7.61
C ARG A 8 26.31 -4.66 8.12
N LEU A 9 25.68 -3.86 7.24
CA LEU A 9 24.58 -2.99 7.60
C LEU A 9 23.41 -3.78 8.17
N ARG A 10 23.08 -4.95 7.60
CA ARG A 10 22.04 -5.83 8.14
C ARG A 10 22.36 -6.27 9.57
N SER A 11 23.59 -6.67 9.85
CA SER A 11 24.00 -7.07 11.20
C SER A 11 23.88 -5.93 12.21
N GLU A 12 24.25 -4.71 11.82
CA GLU A 12 24.13 -3.52 12.67
C GLU A 12 22.66 -3.17 12.94
N VAL A 13 21.80 -3.16 11.92
CA VAL A 13 20.37 -2.90 12.06
C VAL A 13 19.68 -3.93 12.95
N LEU A 14 20.04 -5.21 12.84
CA LEU A 14 19.47 -6.26 13.68
C LEU A 14 19.91 -6.17 15.15
N ALA A 15 21.00 -5.45 15.46
CA ALA A 15 21.44 -5.22 16.84
C ALA A 15 20.70 -4.07 17.54
N LEU A 16 19.94 -3.25 16.79
CA LEU A 16 19.14 -2.15 17.34
C LEU A 16 17.93 -2.66 18.13
N SER A 17 17.32 -1.76 18.91
CA SER A 17 16.05 -2.05 19.59
C SER A 17 14.91 -2.28 18.58
N GLU A 18 13.82 -2.90 19.00
CA GLU A 18 12.65 -3.10 18.12
C GLU A 18 12.07 -1.78 17.62
N ALA A 19 12.03 -0.76 18.48
CA ALA A 19 11.52 0.57 18.13
C ALA A 19 12.38 1.23 17.04
N ASP A 20 13.70 1.25 17.21
CA ASP A 20 14.61 1.87 16.24
C ASP A 20 14.60 1.12 14.90
N ARG A 21 14.45 -0.22 14.93
CA ARG A 21 14.29 -1.00 13.69
C ARG A 21 12.98 -0.67 12.98
N ALA A 22 11.89 -0.47 13.72
CA ALA A 22 10.60 -0.12 13.14
C ALA A 22 10.63 1.28 12.50
N GLU A 23 11.26 2.24 13.18
CA GLU A 23 11.47 3.59 12.65
C GLU A 23 12.31 3.57 11.37
N LEU A 24 13.47 2.90 11.40
CA LEU A 24 14.33 2.80 10.22
C LEU A 24 13.66 2.05 9.06
N ALA A 25 12.90 0.99 9.35
CA ALA A 25 12.15 0.27 8.32
C ALA A 25 11.10 1.19 7.65
N HIS A 26 10.44 2.04 8.43
CA HIS A 26 9.48 3.00 7.92
C HIS A 26 10.16 4.04 7.00
N GLU A 27 11.27 4.63 7.43
CA GLU A 27 12.03 5.60 6.63
C GLU A 27 12.56 5.00 5.32
N LEU A 28 13.09 3.78 5.39
CA LEU A 28 13.58 3.07 4.20
C LEU A 28 12.43 2.78 3.24
N LEU A 29 11.27 2.36 3.73
CA LEU A 29 10.10 2.14 2.89
C LEU A 29 9.64 3.44 2.23
N GLN A 30 9.57 4.55 2.97
CA GLN A 30 9.27 5.87 2.41
C GLN A 30 10.28 6.30 1.34
N SER A 31 11.56 5.98 1.52
CA SER A 31 12.59 6.31 0.52
C SER A 31 12.43 5.57 -0.81
N LEU A 32 11.72 4.44 -0.78
CA LEU A 32 11.40 3.63 -1.97
C LEU A 32 10.11 4.08 -2.66
N ASP A 33 9.29 4.90 -2.00
CA ASP A 33 8.16 5.53 -2.68
C ASP A 33 8.73 6.44 -3.77
N ALA A 34 8.54 6.03 -5.02
CA ALA A 34 8.88 6.85 -6.17
C ALA A 34 8.15 8.21 -6.04
N PRO A 35 8.70 9.30 -6.60
CA PRO A 35 7.95 10.55 -6.70
C PRO A 35 6.56 10.21 -7.22
N ARG A 36 5.53 10.63 -6.47
CA ARG A 36 4.15 10.39 -6.88
C ARG A 36 4.02 10.90 -8.31
N ASP A 37 3.73 9.98 -9.22
CA ASP A 37 3.41 10.36 -10.58
C ASP A 37 2.07 11.08 -10.51
N ASN A 38 2.08 12.39 -10.73
CA ASN A 38 0.87 13.21 -10.66
C ASN A 38 -0.20 12.67 -11.63
N ASP A 39 0.20 12.00 -12.72
CA ASP A 39 -0.73 11.38 -13.65
C ASP A 39 -1.52 10.21 -13.01
N VAL A 40 -0.92 9.53 -12.04
CA VAL A 40 -1.57 8.44 -11.28
C VAL A 40 -2.58 9.01 -10.29
N GLU A 41 -2.24 10.08 -9.58
CA GLU A 41 -3.16 10.75 -8.65
C GLU A 41 -4.37 11.33 -9.39
N ASP A 42 -4.13 12.04 -10.50
CA ASP A 42 -5.18 12.57 -11.36
C ASP A 42 -6.07 11.45 -11.97
N ALA A 43 -5.49 10.29 -12.29
CA ALA A 43 -6.25 9.14 -12.78
C ALA A 43 -7.15 8.54 -11.69
N TRP A 44 -6.66 8.47 -10.45
CA TRP A 44 -7.45 8.03 -9.30
C TRP A 44 -8.60 8.99 -9.00
N ASP A 45 -8.36 10.30 -9.03
CA ASP A 45 -9.41 11.30 -8.82
C ASP A 45 -10.52 11.19 -9.86
N ARG A 46 -10.15 11.02 -11.14
CA ARG A 46 -11.13 10.78 -12.22
C ARG A 46 -11.96 9.51 -11.99
N GLU A 47 -11.32 8.41 -11.61
CA GLU A 47 -12.00 7.14 -11.34
C GLU A 47 -12.94 7.24 -10.12
N ILE A 48 -12.53 7.93 -9.05
CA ILE A 48 -13.38 8.13 -7.87
C ILE A 48 -14.64 8.91 -8.27
N MET A 49 -14.48 10.01 -9.00
CA MET A 49 -15.62 10.81 -9.46
C MET A 49 -16.55 10.03 -10.39
N LEU A 50 -15.99 9.21 -11.30
CA LEU A 50 -16.77 8.31 -12.15
C LEU A 50 -17.65 7.37 -11.30
N ARG A 51 -17.05 6.69 -10.31
CA ARG A 51 -17.78 5.74 -9.45
C ARG A 51 -18.84 6.41 -8.59
N ILE A 52 -18.59 7.61 -8.10
CA ILE A 52 -19.61 8.39 -7.37
C ILE A 52 -20.80 8.63 -8.28
N ASN A 53 -20.58 9.10 -9.50
CA ASN A 53 -21.66 9.34 -10.46
C ASN A 53 -22.44 8.06 -10.80
N GLU A 54 -21.76 6.92 -11.03
CA GLU A 54 -22.43 5.64 -11.27
C GLU A 54 -23.33 5.21 -10.10
N ILE A 55 -22.92 5.51 -8.86
CA ILE A 55 -23.73 5.25 -7.67
C ILE A 55 -24.94 6.18 -7.62
N GLU A 56 -24.73 7.48 -7.85
CA GLU A 56 -25.79 8.49 -7.82
C GLU A 56 -26.84 8.28 -8.92
N GLU A 57 -26.41 7.83 -10.10
CA GLU A 57 -27.27 7.49 -11.24
C GLU A 57 -27.91 6.08 -11.11
N GLY A 58 -27.59 5.33 -10.06
CA GLY A 58 -28.11 3.98 -9.83
C GLY A 58 -27.61 2.94 -10.83
N GLN A 59 -26.50 3.20 -11.51
CA GLN A 59 -25.86 2.30 -12.47
C GLN A 59 -24.90 1.32 -11.79
N ALA A 60 -24.40 1.67 -10.59
CA ALA A 60 -23.49 0.82 -9.85
C ALA A 60 -24.20 -0.38 -9.19
N GLU A 61 -23.64 -1.59 -9.37
CA GLU A 61 -24.04 -2.77 -8.60
C GLU A 61 -23.39 -2.71 -7.21
N LEU A 62 -24.19 -2.41 -6.19
CA LEU A 62 -23.72 -2.33 -4.81
C LEU A 62 -23.82 -3.68 -4.11
N ILE A 63 -22.85 -3.94 -3.24
CA ILE A 63 -22.88 -5.05 -2.29
C ILE A 63 -22.97 -4.50 -0.88
N ASP A 64 -23.54 -5.26 0.04
CA ASP A 64 -23.55 -4.88 1.45
C ASP A 64 -22.15 -4.97 2.07
N ARG A 65 -21.99 -4.33 3.24
CA ARG A 65 -20.70 -4.22 3.92
C ARG A 65 -20.14 -5.57 4.38
N ALA A 66 -21.00 -6.54 4.74
CA ALA A 66 -20.56 -7.85 5.20
C ALA A 66 -20.05 -8.68 4.01
N GLU A 67 -20.75 -8.62 2.88
CA GLU A 67 -20.31 -9.20 1.60
C GLU A 67 -18.95 -8.64 1.17
N PHE A 68 -18.80 -7.31 1.18
CA PHE A 68 -17.54 -6.65 0.84
C PHE A 68 -16.37 -7.15 1.70
N ARG A 69 -16.55 -7.19 3.03
CA ARG A 69 -15.50 -7.65 3.96
C ARG A 69 -15.10 -9.10 3.66
N ARG A 70 -16.08 -9.97 3.40
CA ARG A 70 -15.81 -11.38 3.09
C ARG A 70 -14.98 -11.52 1.81
N ARG A 71 -15.34 -10.78 0.76
CA ARG A 71 -14.59 -10.79 -0.52
C ARG A 71 -13.19 -10.22 -0.38
N LEU A 72 -13.03 -9.13 0.36
CA LEU A 72 -11.72 -8.51 0.60
C LEU A 72 -10.78 -9.45 1.35
N GLN A 73 -11.27 -10.08 2.43
CA GLN A 73 -10.47 -11.01 3.22
C GLN A 73 -10.01 -12.21 2.38
N ALA A 74 -10.91 -12.81 1.62
CA ALA A 74 -10.58 -13.92 0.73
C ALA A 74 -9.50 -13.55 -0.30
N LYS A 75 -9.51 -12.31 -0.82
CA LYS A 75 -8.48 -11.83 -1.75
C LYS A 75 -7.12 -11.66 -1.09
N ILE A 76 -7.08 -11.10 0.13
CA ILE A 76 -5.83 -10.89 0.89
C ILE A 76 -5.20 -12.24 1.25
N GLU A 77 -6.01 -13.23 1.64
CA GLU A 77 -5.52 -14.57 1.98
C GLU A 77 -4.99 -15.37 0.75
N SER A 78 -5.43 -15.00 -0.45
CA SER A 78 -5.01 -15.64 -1.71
C SER A 78 -3.85 -14.94 -2.42
N ALA A 79 -3.39 -13.79 -1.92
CA ALA A 79 -2.31 -12.98 -2.50
C ALA A 79 -0.97 -13.31 -1.82
#